data_AF-A0AAP7DFY3-F1
#
_entry.id   AF-A0AAP7DFY3-F1
#
_cell.length_a   1.000
_cell.length_b   1.000
_cell.length_c   1.000
_cell.angle_alpha   90.00
_cell.angle_beta   90.00
_cell.angle_gamma   90.00
#
_symmetry.space_group_name_H-M   'P 1'
#
loop_
_entity.id
_entity.type
_entity.pdbx_description
1 polymer ?
#
loop_
_entity_poly.entity_id
_entity_poly.type
_entity_poly.pdbx_seq_one_letter_code
_entity_poly.pdbx_strand_id
1 'polypeptide(L)'
;MNLIEELEKYQKPRGYSFGCLENFEVWCDEVQPLLHFSEKHERSFEQAKTAALVTYRIGSKQDAANNINETIGIVNQAIVFAKTMKAAVELEADREQESITYPEKVTLFWLAKHVEVKHWVAVLMLIVAVFGAGIKVGSSTFYQDYVQPSLGSVETKTK
;
A
#
# COMPACT_ATOMS: atom_id res chain seq x y z
N MET A 1 12.21 -22.93 5.66
CA MET A 1 13.50 -22.27 5.96
C MET A 1 13.34 -20.82 5.52
N ASN A 2 13.62 -19.84 6.39
CA ASN A 2 13.33 -18.43 6.11
C ASN A 2 14.35 -17.92 5.09
N LEU A 3 13.90 -17.49 3.90
CA LEU A 3 14.75 -17.05 2.79
C LEU A 3 15.73 -15.94 3.22
N ILE A 4 15.34 -15.15 4.21
CA ILE A 4 16.15 -14.10 4.84
C ILE A 4 17.34 -14.69 5.63
N GLU A 5 17.11 -15.72 6.45
CA GLU A 5 18.16 -16.39 7.24
C GLU A 5 19.19 -17.08 6.34
N GLU A 6 18.78 -17.51 5.16
CA GLU A 6 19.68 -18.08 4.16
C GLU A 6 20.51 -17.00 3.48
N LEU A 7 19.90 -15.88 3.08
CA LEU A 7 20.60 -14.73 2.51
C LEU A 7 21.62 -14.10 3.49
N GLU A 8 21.33 -14.10 4.79
CA GLU A 8 22.24 -13.63 5.84
C GLU A 8 23.56 -14.41 5.90
N LYS A 9 23.56 -15.71 5.57
CA LYS A 9 24.80 -16.52 5.54
C LYS A 9 25.79 -16.01 4.50
N TYR A 10 25.27 -15.38 3.46
CA TYR A 10 26.05 -14.83 2.36
C TYR A 10 26.46 -13.37 2.57
N GLN A 11 26.09 -12.78 3.71
CA GLN A 11 26.49 -11.42 4.06
C GLN A 11 28.02 -11.32 4.15
N LYS A 12 28.59 -10.34 3.45
CA LYS A 12 30.02 -10.00 3.51
C LYS A 12 30.21 -8.52 3.83
N PRO A 13 31.28 -8.14 4.54
CA PRO A 13 31.63 -6.74 4.73
C PRO A 13 32.07 -6.11 3.40
N ARG A 14 31.89 -4.79 3.25
CA ARG A 14 32.50 -4.07 2.13
C ARG A 14 34.03 -4.16 2.23
N GLY A 15 34.69 -4.36 1.09
CA GLY A 15 36.12 -4.62 1.02
C GLY A 15 36.49 -6.09 1.22
N TYR A 16 35.51 -7.01 1.30
CA TYR A 16 35.80 -8.44 1.37
C TYR A 16 36.55 -8.91 0.12
N SER A 17 37.66 -9.64 0.35
CA SER A 17 38.46 -10.21 -0.73
C SER A 17 38.07 -11.67 -0.94
N PHE A 18 37.59 -11.99 -2.15
CA PHE A 18 37.28 -13.36 -2.57
C PHE A 18 38.53 -14.18 -2.95
N GLY A 19 39.71 -13.54 -2.98
CA GLY A 19 40.97 -14.15 -3.40
C GLY A 19 41.10 -14.32 -4.92
N CYS A 20 40.07 -14.84 -5.58
CA CYS A 20 40.00 -14.98 -7.04
C CYS A 20 38.60 -14.68 -7.57
N LEU A 21 38.48 -14.54 -8.90
CA LEU A 21 37.21 -14.24 -9.56
C LEU A 21 36.24 -15.42 -9.48
N GLU A 22 36.74 -16.65 -9.55
CA GLU A 22 35.93 -17.87 -9.52
C GLU A 22 35.17 -17.99 -8.19
N ASN A 23 35.81 -17.65 -7.06
CA ASN A 23 35.14 -17.63 -5.76
C ASN A 23 34.04 -16.56 -5.67
N PHE A 24 34.24 -15.43 -6.35
CA PHE A 24 33.22 -14.39 -6.46
C PHE A 24 32.04 -14.87 -7.31
N GLU A 25 32.30 -15.52 -8.44
CA GLU A 25 31.27 -16.09 -9.30
C GLU A 25 30.43 -17.16 -8.56
N VAL A 26 31.07 -18.08 -7.86
CA VAL A 26 30.39 -19.10 -7.04
C VAL A 26 29.49 -18.45 -5.99
N TRP A 27 30.01 -17.45 -5.25
CA TRP A 27 29.21 -16.72 -4.29
C TRP A 27 28.02 -15.99 -4.95
N CYS A 28 28.22 -15.43 -6.14
CA CYS A 28 27.14 -14.78 -6.88
C CYS A 28 26.05 -15.75 -7.29
N ASP A 29 26.40 -16.95 -7.75
CA ASP A 29 25.44 -17.97 -8.18
C ASP A 29 24.61 -18.52 -7.01
N GLU A 30 25.19 -18.57 -5.81
CA GLU A 30 24.46 -18.95 -4.59
C GLU A 30 23.50 -17.85 -4.11
N VAL A 31 23.87 -16.57 -4.29
CA VAL A 31 23.07 -15.43 -3.83
C VAL A 31 21.96 -15.02 -4.79
N GLN A 32 22.20 -15.11 -6.09
CA GLN A 32 21.27 -14.71 -7.15
C GLN A 32 19.84 -15.25 -6.97
N PRO A 33 19.60 -16.57 -6.74
CA PRO A 33 18.24 -17.10 -6.57
C PRO A 33 17.56 -16.58 -5.30
N LEU A 34 18.33 -16.22 -4.27
CA LEU A 34 17.83 -15.67 -3.02
C LEU A 34 17.41 -14.20 -3.14
N LEU A 35 17.67 -13.53 -4.26
CA LEU A 35 17.26 -12.14 -4.51
C LEU A 35 15.91 -12.01 -5.24
N HIS A 36 15.32 -13.12 -5.70
CA HIS A 36 14.04 -13.13 -6.45
C HIS A 36 12.86 -12.46 -5.74
N PHE A 37 12.89 -12.35 -4.41
CA PHE A 37 11.84 -11.64 -3.66
C PHE A 37 11.79 -10.13 -3.97
N SER A 38 12.85 -9.57 -4.59
CA SER A 38 12.89 -8.17 -4.99
C SER A 38 13.55 -8.01 -6.36
N GLU A 39 12.70 -7.87 -7.39
CA GLU A 39 13.12 -7.63 -8.78
C GLU A 39 14.10 -6.46 -8.92
N LYS A 40 13.95 -5.42 -8.09
CA LYS A 40 14.89 -4.27 -8.07
C LYS A 40 16.29 -4.70 -7.63
N HIS A 41 16.40 -5.41 -6.52
CA HIS A 41 17.70 -5.84 -5.99
C HIS A 41 18.33 -6.89 -6.90
N GLU A 42 17.54 -7.82 -7.44
CA GLU A 42 18.00 -8.81 -8.41
C GLU A 42 18.60 -8.17 -9.66
N ARG A 43 17.88 -7.22 -10.28
CA ARG A 43 18.39 -6.52 -11.47
C ARG A 43 19.66 -5.73 -11.19
N SER A 44 19.70 -4.99 -10.09
CA SER A 44 20.89 -4.23 -9.71
C SER A 44 22.07 -5.16 -9.42
N PHE A 45 21.81 -6.31 -8.78
CA PHE A 45 22.83 -7.32 -8.50
C PHE A 45 23.41 -7.90 -9.79
N GLU A 46 22.56 -8.29 -10.74
CA GLU A 46 23.01 -8.82 -12.05
C GLU A 46 23.85 -7.80 -12.82
N GLN A 47 23.46 -6.53 -12.79
CA GLN A 47 24.23 -5.45 -13.41
C GLN A 47 25.60 -5.29 -12.75
N ALA A 48 25.65 -5.27 -11.41
CA ALA A 48 26.91 -5.14 -10.66
C ALA A 48 27.82 -6.36 -10.83
N LYS A 49 27.27 -7.59 -10.80
CA LYS A 49 27.95 -8.85 -11.12
C LYS A 49 28.58 -8.76 -12.50
N THR A 50 27.79 -8.42 -13.52
CA THR A 50 28.27 -8.30 -14.91
C THR A 50 29.38 -7.25 -15.03
N ALA A 51 29.21 -6.07 -14.42
CA ALA A 51 30.20 -5.02 -14.42
C ALA A 51 31.52 -5.46 -13.76
N ALA A 52 31.45 -6.15 -12.63
CA ALA A 52 32.61 -6.72 -11.94
C ALA A 52 33.37 -7.72 -12.83
N LEU A 53 32.65 -8.63 -13.48
CA LEU A 53 33.24 -9.63 -14.38
C LEU A 53 33.92 -8.99 -15.59
N VAL A 54 33.26 -8.03 -16.24
CA VAL A 54 33.81 -7.33 -17.40
C VAL A 54 35.05 -6.54 -17.03
N THR A 55 34.97 -5.72 -15.96
CA THR A 55 36.09 -4.87 -15.51
C THR A 55 37.30 -5.69 -15.06
N TYR A 56 37.06 -6.86 -14.44
CA TYR A 56 38.13 -7.80 -14.12
C TYR A 56 38.80 -8.36 -15.37
N ARG A 57 38.02 -8.83 -16.35
CA ARG A 57 38.52 -9.45 -17.59
C ARG A 57 39.31 -8.49 -18.48
N ILE A 58 38.96 -7.19 -18.48
CA ILE A 58 39.74 -6.15 -19.18
C ILE A 58 40.96 -5.67 -18.40
N GLY A 59 41.21 -6.20 -17.19
CA GLY A 59 42.38 -5.88 -16.37
C GLY A 59 42.25 -4.62 -15.50
N SER A 60 41.07 -3.99 -15.44
CA SER A 60 40.84 -2.83 -14.55
C SER A 60 40.58 -3.29 -13.12
N LYS A 61 41.66 -3.47 -12.35
CA LYS A 61 41.60 -4.01 -10.97
C LYS A 61 40.79 -3.13 -10.01
N GLN A 62 40.93 -1.81 -10.11
CA GLN A 62 40.22 -0.89 -9.22
C GLN A 62 38.71 -0.91 -9.48
N ASP A 63 38.32 -0.87 -10.76
CA ASP A 63 36.91 -0.90 -11.14
C ASP A 63 36.27 -2.25 -10.80
N ALA A 64 37.00 -3.35 -11.01
CA ALA A 64 36.56 -4.68 -10.59
C ALA A 64 36.32 -4.75 -9.08
N ALA A 65 37.26 -4.25 -8.27
CA ALA A 65 37.09 -4.19 -6.82
C ALA A 65 35.90 -3.31 -6.39
N ASN A 66 35.70 -2.17 -7.07
CA ASN A 66 34.57 -1.28 -6.81
C ASN A 66 33.22 -1.97 -7.13
N ASN A 67 33.13 -2.66 -8.27
CA ASN A 67 31.93 -3.38 -8.68
C ASN A 67 31.64 -4.62 -7.81
N ILE A 68 32.68 -5.34 -7.37
CA ILE A 68 32.54 -6.43 -6.38
C ILE A 68 31.96 -5.87 -5.07
N ASN A 69 32.50 -4.74 -4.60
CA ASN A 69 31.98 -4.07 -3.40
C ASN A 69 30.55 -3.58 -3.55
N GLU A 70 30.18 -3.11 -4.74
CA GLU A 70 28.80 -2.72 -5.03
C GLU A 70 27.87 -3.93 -5.01
N THR A 71 28.32 -5.06 -5.59
CA THR A 71 27.59 -6.32 -5.56
C THR A 71 27.33 -6.78 -4.12
N ILE A 72 28.35 -6.77 -3.25
CA ILE A 72 28.19 -7.02 -1.80
C ILE A 72 27.22 -6.00 -1.17
N GLY A 73 27.32 -4.73 -1.55
CA GLY A 73 26.46 -3.66 -1.08
C GLY A 73 24.99 -3.91 -1.35
N ILE A 74 24.65 -4.38 -2.55
CA ILE A 74 23.28 -4.70 -2.97
C ILE A 74 22.72 -5.86 -2.15
N VAL A 75 23.51 -6.89 -1.89
CA VAL A 75 23.10 -8.02 -1.04
C VAL A 75 22.81 -7.54 0.38
N ASN A 76 23.68 -6.71 0.94
CA ASN A 76 23.48 -6.14 2.27
C ASN A 76 22.22 -5.27 2.35
N GLN A 77 21.93 -4.48 1.30
CA GLN A 77 20.71 -3.69 1.20
C GLN A 77 19.47 -4.59 1.10
N ALA A 78 19.54 -5.67 0.30
CA ALA A 78 18.45 -6.63 0.17
C ALA A 78 18.12 -7.31 1.51
N ILE A 79 19.15 -7.68 2.30
CA ILE A 79 18.96 -8.24 3.65
C ILE A 79 18.25 -7.23 4.56
N VAL A 80 18.68 -5.97 4.58
CA VAL A 80 18.04 -4.93 5.40
C VAL A 80 16.60 -4.71 4.95
N PHE A 81 16.36 -4.62 3.65
CA PHE A 81 15.03 -4.46 3.08
C PHE A 81 14.11 -5.62 3.50
N ALA A 82 14.58 -6.87 3.38
CA ALA A 82 13.81 -8.04 3.78
C ALA A 82 13.48 -8.04 5.29
N LYS A 83 14.43 -7.65 6.15
CA LYS A 83 14.19 -7.48 7.59
C LYS A 83 13.14 -6.42 7.89
N THR A 84 13.21 -5.27 7.21
CA THR A 84 12.22 -4.21 7.40
C THR A 84 10.83 -4.63 6.94
N MET A 85 10.74 -5.39 5.85
CA MET A 85 9.47 -5.93 5.37
C MET A 85 8.90 -6.95 6.35
N LYS A 86 9.72 -7.86 6.88
CA LYS A 86 9.30 -8.82 7.90
C LYS A 86 8.81 -8.13 9.18
N ALA A 87 9.55 -7.14 9.68
CA ALA A 87 9.15 -6.36 10.85
C ALA A 87 7.85 -5.56 10.62
N ALA A 88 7.65 -5.02 9.42
CA ALA A 88 6.40 -4.33 9.07
C ALA A 88 5.21 -5.29 9.02
N VAL A 89 5.40 -6.50 8.47
CA VAL A 89 4.37 -7.55 8.47
C VAL A 89 4.07 -8.03 9.89
N GLU A 90 5.07 -8.18 10.75
CA GLU A 90 4.87 -8.54 12.16
C GLU A 90 4.11 -7.44 12.93
N LEU A 91 4.41 -6.16 12.67
CA LEU A 91 3.68 -5.02 13.25
C LEU A 91 2.23 -4.91 12.74
N GLU A 92 1.99 -5.20 11.46
CA GLU A 92 0.64 -5.25 10.91
C GLU A 92 -0.12 -6.50 11.38
N ALA A 93 0.55 -7.63 11.60
CA ALA A 93 -0.05 -8.82 12.20
C ALA A 93 -0.45 -8.58 13.66
N ASP A 94 0.35 -7.80 14.41
CA ASP A 94 0.01 -7.35 15.77
C ASP A 94 -1.17 -6.36 15.76
N ARG A 95 -1.36 -5.59 14.68
CA ARG A 95 -2.53 -4.72 14.46
C ARG A 95 -3.77 -5.46 13.98
N GLU A 96 -3.63 -6.48 13.13
CA GLU A 96 -4.75 -7.34 12.71
C GLU A 96 -5.27 -8.21 13.87
N GLN A 97 -4.50 -8.34 14.95
CA GLN A 97 -4.94 -8.92 16.21
C GLN A 97 -5.78 -7.97 17.09
N GLU A 98 -5.95 -6.70 16.71
CA GLU A 98 -7.20 -5.97 16.98
C GLU A 98 -8.27 -6.44 15.99
N SER A 99 -8.53 -7.75 15.97
CA SER A 99 -9.69 -8.31 15.30
C SER A 99 -10.89 -7.61 15.92
N ILE A 100 -11.59 -6.80 15.14
CA ILE A 100 -12.87 -6.24 15.50
C ILE A 100 -13.75 -7.44 15.90
N THR A 101 -13.92 -7.64 17.20
CA THR A 101 -14.89 -8.60 17.72
C THR A 101 -16.24 -8.07 17.30
N TYR A 102 -16.77 -8.55 16.18
CA TYR A 102 -18.08 -8.16 15.69
C TYR A 102 -19.08 -8.45 16.81
N PRO A 103 -19.69 -7.42 17.42
CA PRO A 103 -20.65 -7.66 18.46
C PRO A 103 -21.85 -8.35 17.82
N GLU A 104 -22.42 -9.34 18.51
CA GLU A 104 -23.65 -10.04 18.08
C GLU A 104 -24.82 -9.05 17.84
N LYS A 105 -24.71 -7.83 18.37
CA LYS A 105 -25.64 -6.72 18.15
C LYS A 105 -24.87 -5.45 17.79
N VAL A 106 -25.10 -4.94 16.58
CA VAL A 106 -24.62 -3.62 16.15
C VAL A 106 -25.36 -2.55 16.95
N THR A 107 -24.68 -1.93 17.92
CA THR A 107 -25.23 -0.80 18.67
C THR A 107 -24.86 0.53 18.00
N LEU A 108 -25.71 1.55 18.13
CA LEU A 108 -25.41 2.92 17.66
C LEU A 108 -24.08 3.45 18.21
N PHE A 109 -23.74 3.06 19.45
CA PHE A 109 -22.46 3.39 20.07
C PHE A 109 -21.27 2.75 19.37
N TRP A 110 -21.40 1.48 18.97
CA TRP A 110 -20.35 0.76 18.23
C TRP A 110 -20.12 1.38 16.84
N LEU A 111 -21.21 1.72 16.15
CA LEU A 111 -21.16 2.31 14.82
C LEU A 111 -20.48 3.69 14.84
N ALA A 112 -20.79 4.51 15.85
CA ALA A 112 -20.16 5.82 16.03
C ALA A 112 -18.64 5.72 16.26
N LYS A 113 -18.17 4.63 16.90
CA LYS A 113 -16.74 4.44 17.22
C LYS A 113 -15.92 3.92 16.03
N HIS A 114 -16.52 3.13 15.13
CA HIS A 114 -15.79 2.41 14.07
C HIS A 114 -16.02 2.96 12.66
N VAL A 115 -17.01 3.83 12.46
CA VAL A 115 -17.29 4.40 11.14
C VAL A 115 -16.59 5.75 10.98
N GLU A 116 -15.81 5.89 9.91
CA GLU A 116 -15.11 7.13 9.57
C GLU A 116 -16.07 8.32 9.41
N VAL A 117 -15.62 9.50 9.84
CA VAL A 117 -16.41 10.76 9.83
C VAL A 117 -17.00 11.09 8.45
N LYS A 118 -16.33 10.68 7.36
CA LYS A 118 -16.79 10.90 5.97
C LYS A 118 -18.17 10.30 5.71
N HIS A 119 -18.47 9.12 6.27
CA HIS A 119 -19.76 8.45 6.09
C HIS A 119 -20.88 9.17 6.85
N TRP A 120 -20.60 9.71 8.04
CA TRP A 120 -21.56 10.51 8.79
C TRP A 120 -21.91 11.82 8.08
N VAL A 121 -20.93 12.47 7.47
CA VAL A 121 -21.14 13.68 6.65
C VAL A 121 -22.02 13.35 5.44
N ALA A 122 -21.80 12.21 4.78
CA ALA A 122 -22.62 11.78 3.65
C ALA A 122 -24.09 11.53 4.05
N VAL A 123 -24.33 10.87 5.19
CA VAL A 123 -25.69 10.66 5.72
C VAL A 123 -26.37 11.98 6.05
N LEU A 124 -25.65 12.91 6.69
CA LEU A 124 -26.19 14.22 7.01
C LEU A 124 -26.54 15.02 5.75
N MET A 125 -25.68 14.98 4.73
CA MET A 125 -25.95 15.59 3.42
C MET A 125 -27.16 14.97 2.72
N LEU A 126 -27.33 13.65 2.80
CA LEU A 126 -28.50 12.97 2.24
C LEU A 126 -29.80 13.44 2.91
N ILE A 127 -29.81 13.52 4.25
CA ILE A 127 -30.97 13.99 5.02
C ILE A 127 -31.30 15.44 4.63
N VAL A 128 -30.30 16.32 4.58
CA VAL A 128 -30.47 17.73 4.18
C VAL A 128 -31.00 17.84 2.75
N ALA A 129 -30.49 17.03 1.82
CA ALA A 129 -30.93 17.04 0.43
C ALA A 129 -32.39 16.60 0.29
N VAL A 130 -32.80 15.52 0.97
CA VAL A 130 -34.20 15.03 0.95
C VAL A 130 -35.13 16.04 1.61
N PHE A 131 -34.75 16.60 2.75
CA PHE A 131 -35.57 17.60 3.45
C PHE A 131 -35.71 18.90 2.62
N GLY A 132 -34.62 19.37 2.02
CA GLY A 132 -34.63 20.54 1.13
C GLY A 132 -35.48 20.30 -0.13
N ALA A 133 -35.40 19.11 -0.73
CA ALA A 133 -36.27 18.72 -1.83
C ALA A 133 -37.74 18.70 -1.40
N GLY A 134 -38.06 18.15 -0.23
CA GLY A 134 -39.41 18.14 0.34
C GLY A 134 -39.98 19.53 0.57
N ILE A 135 -39.20 20.45 1.14
CA ILE A 135 -39.63 21.87 1.32
C ILE A 135 -39.91 22.51 -0.04
N LYS A 136 -39.01 22.33 -1.01
CA LYS A 136 -39.14 22.94 -2.34
C LYS A 136 -40.34 22.41 -3.11
N VAL A 137 -40.66 21.12 -2.95
CA VAL A 137 -41.87 20.52 -3.52
C VAL A 137 -43.11 21.03 -2.80
N GLY A 138 -43.10 21.12 -1.47
CA GLY A 138 -44.24 21.62 -0.67
C GLY A 138 -44.55 23.11 -0.88
N SER A 139 -43.54 23.92 -1.20
CA SER A 139 -43.71 25.33 -1.56
C SER A 139 -43.90 25.57 -3.07
N SER A 140 -43.88 24.51 -3.88
CA SER A 140 -44.17 24.61 -5.30
C SER A 140 -45.66 24.86 -5.52
N THR A 141 -45.97 25.76 -6.47
CA THR A 141 -47.34 26.10 -6.89
C THR A 141 -48.14 24.85 -7.28
N PHE A 142 -47.47 23.84 -7.85
CA PHE A 142 -48.09 22.57 -8.22
C PHE A 142 -48.65 21.77 -7.03
N TYR A 143 -47.94 21.75 -5.89
CA TYR A 143 -48.40 21.03 -4.70
C TYR A 143 -49.52 21.79 -3.97
N GLN A 144 -49.43 23.12 -3.95
CA GLN A 144 -50.48 23.97 -3.38
C GLN A 144 -51.79 23.88 -4.17
N ASP A 145 -51.74 23.88 -5.51
CA ASP A 145 -52.94 23.72 -6.36
C ASP A 145 -53.60 22.35 -6.21
N TYR A 146 -52.84 21.30 -5.91
CA TYR A 146 -53.37 19.94 -5.73
C TYR A 146 -53.95 19.69 -4.34
N VAL A 147 -53.43 20.36 -3.30
CA VAL A 147 -53.82 20.16 -1.90
C VAL A 147 -54.80 21.23 -1.39
N GLN A 148 -54.81 22.43 -1.96
CA GLN A 148 -55.86 23.44 -1.74
C GLN A 148 -56.72 23.59 -3.00
N PRO A 149 -57.79 22.78 -3.18
CA PRO A 149 -58.84 23.16 -4.12
C PRO A 149 -59.44 24.49 -3.63
N SER A 150 -59.44 25.49 -4.50
CA SER A 150 -59.99 26.81 -4.23
C SER A 150 -61.40 26.71 -3.62
N LEU A 151 -61.51 27.17 -2.37
CA LEU A 151 -62.79 27.52 -1.77
C LEU A 151 -63.38 28.69 -2.58
N GLY A 152 -64.36 28.38 -3.43
CA GLY A 152 -65.43 29.31 -3.80
C GLY A 152 -65.13 30.33 -4.90
N SER A 153 -65.29 29.91 -6.15
CA SER A 153 -65.87 30.78 -7.18
C SER A 153 -67.31 30.33 -7.39
N VAL A 154 -68.22 30.79 -6.53
CA VAL A 154 -69.65 30.73 -6.82
C VAL A 154 -69.95 31.91 -7.74
N GLU A 155 -70.10 31.64 -9.04
CA GLU A 155 -70.70 32.60 -9.97
C GLU A 155 -72.14 32.89 -9.54
N THR A 156 -72.38 34.01 -8.85
CA THR A 156 -73.73 34.57 -8.77
C THR A 156 -73.99 35.39 -10.02
N LYS A 157 -74.56 34.76 -11.05
CA LYS A 157 -75.30 35.48 -12.10
C LYS A 157 -76.60 36.01 -11.51
N THR A 158 -76.70 37.31 -11.31
CA THR A 158 -77.99 38.00 -11.19
C THR A 158 -78.27 38.75 -12.48
N LYS A 159 -79.41 38.40 -13.09
CA LYS A 159 -80.10 39.13 -14.15
C LYS A 159 -80.60 40.47 -13.64
#